data_AF-A0A645AUF0-F1
#
_entry.id   AF-A0A645AUF0-F1
#
_cell.length_a   1.000
_cell.length_b   1.000
_cell.length_c   1.000
_cell.angle_alpha   90.00
_cell.angle_beta   90.00
_cell.angle_gamma   90.00
#
_symmetry.space_group_name_H-M   'P 1'
#
loop_
_entity.id
_entity.type
_entity.pdbx_description
1 polymer ?
#
loop_
_entity_poly.entity_id
_entity_poly.type
_entity_poly.pdbx_seq_one_letter_code
_entity_poly.pdbx_strand_id
1 'polypeptide(L)'
;MVDDIEQIVWSHTLTAETLNVNASDKVRQIDVLTVTLKKRECNEKIFEVIEKAIPRHILFLLRFKNECRLLIHFKEAYENVKGKFRIVESYSTDWQPEEEVSLTITGLDLERIYHNFVYQIAGNKLTKEPGRELAKAIEQNQEAEKIRNRIARLEDKMRKEVQFNLQLQLSAEIKALKKQLLDTTDKE
;
A
#
# COMPACT_ATOMS: atom_id res chain seq x y z
N MET A 1 -5.65 -21.74 7.45
CA MET A 1 -5.26 -20.31 7.43
C MET A 1 -3.87 -20.06 8.00
N VAL A 2 -3.40 -20.79 9.01
CA VAL A 2 -2.04 -20.61 9.59
C VAL A 2 -0.97 -21.50 8.93
N ASP A 3 -1.37 -22.45 8.08
CA ASP A 3 -0.45 -23.47 7.56
C ASP A 3 0.57 -22.94 6.54
N ASP A 4 0.39 -21.71 6.04
CA ASP A 4 1.25 -21.13 5.00
C ASP A 4 2.50 -20.44 5.57
N ILE A 5 2.54 -20.22 6.89
CA ILE A 5 3.65 -19.58 7.60
C ILE A 5 4.49 -20.67 8.28
N GLU A 6 5.79 -20.63 8.03
CA GLU A 6 6.77 -21.47 8.72
C GLU A 6 7.22 -20.82 10.02
N GLN A 7 7.57 -19.54 9.97
CA GLN A 7 8.13 -18.81 11.11
C GLN A 7 7.82 -17.31 11.02
N ILE A 8 7.60 -16.67 12.17
CA ILE A 8 7.57 -15.21 12.32
C ILE A 8 8.64 -14.83 13.32
N VAL A 9 9.54 -13.93 12.93
CA VAL A 9 10.62 -13.39 13.76
C VAL A 9 10.48 -11.89 13.83
N TRP A 10 10.51 -11.36 15.06
CA TRP A 10 10.65 -9.93 15.28
C TRP A 10 12.13 -9.54 15.10
N SER A 11 12.49 -9.02 13.92
CA SER A 11 13.89 -8.79 13.59
C SER A 11 14.41 -7.46 14.14
N HIS A 12 13.63 -6.39 14.01
CA HIS A 12 14.03 -5.05 14.44
C HIS A 12 12.87 -4.24 14.98
N THR A 13 13.21 -3.26 15.82
CA THR A 13 12.31 -2.26 16.36
C THR A 13 12.92 -0.89 16.10
N LEU A 14 12.25 -0.08 15.29
CA LEU A 14 12.70 1.27 14.94
C LEU A 14 11.94 2.29 15.78
N THR A 15 12.67 3.00 16.64
CA THR A 15 12.19 4.11 17.46
C THR A 15 12.94 5.39 17.11
N ALA A 16 12.40 6.54 17.54
CA ALA A 16 13.06 7.84 17.43
C ALA A 16 14.49 7.83 18.01
N GLU A 17 14.68 7.14 19.14
CA GLU A 17 15.98 6.99 19.82
C GLU A 17 16.95 6.13 18.98
N THR A 18 16.51 4.97 18.49
CA THR A 18 17.39 4.06 17.72
C THR A 18 17.84 4.66 16.39
N LEU A 19 17.04 5.56 15.82
CA LEU A 19 17.32 6.23 14.55
C LEU A 19 17.90 7.64 14.73
N ASN A 20 18.00 8.13 15.97
CA ASN A 20 18.42 9.49 16.30
C ASN A 20 17.64 10.57 15.52
N VAL A 21 16.31 10.46 15.54
CA VAL A 21 15.37 11.38 14.90
C VAL A 21 14.33 11.88 15.90
N ASN A 22 13.50 12.84 15.49
CA ASN A 22 12.43 13.34 16.36
C ASN A 22 11.31 12.30 16.54
N ALA A 23 10.71 12.30 17.72
CA ALA A 23 9.49 11.53 17.97
C ALA A 23 8.31 12.10 17.17
N SER A 24 7.32 11.26 16.87
CA SER A 24 6.02 11.66 16.33
C SER A 24 4.90 11.17 17.24
N ASP A 25 3.84 11.95 17.37
CA ASP A 25 2.63 11.57 18.09
C ASP A 25 1.84 10.48 17.37
N LYS A 26 1.91 10.44 16.03
CA LYS A 26 1.18 9.49 15.20
C LYS A 26 1.93 8.17 15.06
N VAL A 27 3.26 8.24 14.90
CA VAL A 27 4.12 7.07 14.73
C VAL A 27 5.13 7.03 15.88
N ARG A 28 4.91 6.13 16.84
CA ARG A 28 5.80 5.94 18.01
C ARG A 28 6.92 4.95 17.77
N GLN A 29 6.66 3.94 16.94
CA GLN A 29 7.55 2.81 16.68
C GLN A 29 7.14 2.15 15.36
N ILE A 30 8.14 1.66 14.62
CA ILE A 30 7.96 0.81 13.44
C ILE A 30 8.64 -0.53 13.71
N ASP A 31 7.87 -1.60 13.71
CA ASP A 31 8.35 -2.96 13.97
C ASP A 31 8.62 -3.68 12.66
N VAL A 32 9.74 -4.39 12.58
CA VAL A 32 10.08 -5.19 11.41
C VAL A 32 9.87 -6.66 11.75
N LEU A 33 8.91 -7.28 11.08
CA LEU A 33 8.61 -8.71 11.21
C LEU A 33 9.13 -9.44 9.97
N THR A 34 10.08 -10.35 10.16
CA THR A 34 10.49 -11.28 9.12
C THR A 34 9.60 -12.52 9.18
N VAL A 35 8.92 -12.82 8.08
CA VAL A 35 8.00 -13.96 7.98
C VAL A 35 8.50 -14.92 6.92
N THR A 36 8.87 -16.12 7.35
CA THR A 36 9.26 -17.22 6.46
C THR A 36 8.00 -17.98 6.05
N LEU A 37 7.77 -18.06 4.74
CA LEU A 37 6.60 -18.72 4.16
C LEU A 37 6.94 -20.13 3.70
N LYS A 38 6.00 -21.07 3.85
CA LYS A 38 6.12 -22.43 3.30
C LYS A 38 5.89 -22.49 1.79
N LYS A 39 5.17 -21.50 1.25
CA LYS A 39 4.84 -21.37 -0.18
C LYS A 39 4.83 -19.90 -0.60
N ARG A 40 5.18 -19.63 -1.87
CA ARG A 40 5.25 -18.26 -2.42
C ARG A 40 3.90 -17.55 -2.39
N GLU A 41 2.83 -18.26 -2.70
CA GLU A 41 1.47 -17.74 -2.69
C GLU A 41 0.87 -17.86 -1.29
N CYS A 42 1.00 -16.83 -0.47
CA CYS A 42 0.39 -16.78 0.86
C CYS A 42 -0.89 -15.94 0.81
N ASN A 43 -1.88 -16.32 1.63
CA ASN A 43 -3.09 -15.51 1.82
C ASN A 43 -2.76 -14.25 2.61
N GLU A 44 -2.70 -13.10 1.94
CA GLU A 44 -2.30 -11.81 2.54
C GLU A 44 -3.19 -11.37 3.71
N LYS A 45 -4.41 -11.91 3.83
CA LYS A 45 -5.31 -11.65 4.96
C LYS A 45 -4.69 -11.99 6.32
N ILE A 46 -3.72 -12.90 6.38
CA ILE A 46 -3.03 -13.21 7.64
C ILE A 46 -2.24 -12.01 8.17
N PHE A 47 -1.62 -11.23 7.29
CA PHE A 47 -0.85 -10.05 7.66
C PHE A 47 -1.75 -8.92 8.12
N GLU A 48 -2.93 -8.77 7.52
CA GLU A 48 -3.94 -7.84 8.03
C GLU A 48 -4.40 -8.21 9.45
N VAL A 49 -4.53 -9.50 9.75
CA VAL A 49 -4.91 -9.97 11.11
C VAL A 49 -3.81 -9.64 12.10
N ILE A 50 -2.53 -9.88 11.75
CA ILE A 50 -1.38 -9.53 12.57
C ILE A 50 -1.33 -8.01 12.80
N GLU A 51 -1.48 -7.22 11.74
CA GLU A 51 -1.50 -5.75 11.78
C GLU A 51 -2.60 -5.20 12.70
N LYS A 52 -3.80 -5.81 12.67
CA LYS A 52 -4.94 -5.40 13.52
C LYS A 52 -4.77 -5.83 14.97
N ALA A 53 -4.04 -6.91 15.23
CA ALA A 53 -3.78 -7.40 16.58
C ALA A 53 -2.74 -6.54 17.32
N ILE A 54 -1.85 -5.85 16.59
CA ILE A 54 -0.75 -5.07 17.15
C ILE A 54 -0.99 -3.57 16.89
N PRO A 55 -1.19 -2.74 17.92
CA PRO A 55 -1.46 -1.31 17.75
C PRO A 55 -0.17 -0.49 17.48
N ARG A 56 0.69 -0.95 16.56
CA ARG A 56 1.98 -0.33 16.16
C ARG A 56 2.21 -0.51 14.67
N HIS A 57 3.00 0.36 14.04
CA HIS A 57 3.27 0.25 12.60
C HIS A 57 4.20 -0.92 12.32
N ILE A 58 3.86 -1.77 11.35
CA ILE A 58 4.66 -2.96 11.03
C ILE A 58 5.11 -2.89 9.57
N LEU A 59 6.39 -3.20 9.37
CA LEU A 59 6.96 -3.57 8.09
C LEU A 59 7.15 -5.10 8.06
N PHE A 60 6.55 -5.76 7.10
CA PHE A 60 6.73 -7.19 6.89
C PHE A 60 7.81 -7.44 5.84
N LEU A 61 8.80 -8.25 6.19
CA LEU A 61 9.74 -8.86 5.25
C LEU A 61 9.31 -10.31 5.04
N LEU A 62 8.69 -10.59 3.90
CA LEU A 62 8.24 -11.94 3.57
C LEU A 62 9.37 -12.66 2.84
N ARG A 63 9.83 -13.79 3.38
CA ARG A 63 10.89 -14.63 2.79
C ARG A 63 10.31 -15.94 2.31
N PHE A 64 10.66 -16.34 1.09
CA PHE A 64 10.40 -17.67 0.54
C PHE A 64 11.63 -18.15 -0.22
N LYS A 65 12.27 -19.21 0.25
CA LYS A 65 13.58 -19.66 -0.27
C LYS A 65 14.60 -18.50 -0.23
N ASN A 66 15.17 -18.12 -1.37
CA ASN A 66 16.16 -17.05 -1.50
C ASN A 66 15.54 -15.73 -2.01
N GLU A 67 14.22 -15.67 -2.13
CA GLU A 67 13.49 -14.47 -2.54
C GLU A 67 12.82 -13.81 -1.33
N CYS A 68 12.76 -12.50 -1.37
CA CYS A 68 12.08 -11.67 -0.39
C CYS A 68 11.14 -10.67 -1.07
N ARG A 69 10.08 -10.28 -0.37
CA ARG A 69 9.25 -9.11 -0.71
C ARG A 69 8.90 -8.33 0.54
N LEU A 70 8.73 -7.03 0.39
CA LEU A 70 8.28 -6.16 1.46
C LEU A 70 6.76 -5.97 1.38
N LEU A 71 6.12 -5.89 2.53
CA LEU A 71 4.69 -5.59 2.66
C LEU A 71 4.50 -4.57 3.78
N ILE A 72 3.71 -3.53 3.51
CA ILE A 72 3.36 -2.51 4.48
C ILE A 72 1.87 -2.17 4.36
N HIS A 73 1.22 -2.06 5.52
CA HIS A 73 -0.17 -1.65 5.61
C HIS A 73 -0.23 -0.19 6.07
N PHE A 74 -0.54 0.73 5.16
CA PHE A 74 -0.78 2.11 5.55
C PHE A 74 -2.07 2.18 6.37
N LYS A 75 -2.00 2.84 7.53
CA LYS A 75 -3.10 2.88 8.49
C LYS A 75 -3.27 4.24 9.11
N GLU A 76 -4.49 4.52 9.48
CA GLU A 76 -4.89 5.76 10.16
C GLU A 76 -5.56 5.42 11.48
N ALA A 77 -5.35 6.26 12.47
CA ALA A 77 -6.06 6.14 13.74
C ALA A 77 -7.56 6.39 13.51
N TYR A 78 -8.41 5.64 14.20
CA TYR A 78 -9.83 5.99 14.26
C TYR A 78 -10.01 7.28 15.06
N GLU A 79 -10.73 8.25 14.49
CA GLU A 79 -11.01 9.54 15.15
C GLU A 79 -11.63 9.38 16.54
N ASN A 80 -12.49 8.37 16.70
CA ASN A 80 -13.29 8.16 17.92
C ASN A 80 -12.77 7.08 18.86
N VAL A 81 -11.68 6.38 18.51
CA VAL A 81 -11.17 5.26 19.32
C VAL A 81 -9.65 5.28 19.41
N LYS A 82 -9.13 5.75 20.55
CA LYS A 82 -7.69 5.74 20.84
C LYS A 82 -7.12 4.32 20.74
N GLY A 83 -5.98 4.22 20.06
CA GLY A 83 -5.24 2.95 19.92
C GLY A 83 -5.83 1.96 18.92
N LYS A 84 -6.94 2.30 18.24
CA LYS A 84 -7.41 1.53 17.08
C LYS A 84 -6.97 2.21 15.79
N PHE A 85 -6.60 1.39 14.83
CA PHE A 85 -6.21 1.83 13.50
C PHE A 85 -7.05 1.12 12.45
N ARG A 86 -7.40 1.83 11.38
CA ARG A 86 -7.95 1.25 10.14
C ARG A 86 -6.83 1.12 9.13
N ILE A 87 -6.73 -0.03 8.47
CA ILE A 87 -5.89 -0.17 7.28
C ILE A 87 -6.60 0.58 6.16
N VAL A 88 -5.92 1.56 5.58
CA VAL A 88 -6.42 2.39 4.48
C VAL A 88 -6.02 1.79 3.14
N GLU A 89 -4.77 1.36 3.02
CA GLU A 89 -4.23 0.74 1.81
C GLU A 89 -3.05 -0.17 2.14
N SER A 90 -2.80 -1.17 1.29
CA SER A 90 -1.67 -2.09 1.45
C SER A 90 -0.77 -2.04 0.23
N TYR A 91 0.54 -2.00 0.47
CA TYR A 91 1.53 -1.98 -0.59
C TYR A 91 2.53 -3.10 -0.40
N SER A 92 2.96 -3.67 -1.51
CA SER A 92 4.05 -4.61 -1.52
C SER A 92 4.91 -4.47 -2.76
N THR A 93 6.18 -4.79 -2.59
CA THR A 93 7.10 -4.98 -3.71
C THR A 93 6.83 -6.31 -4.39
N ASP A 94 7.39 -6.45 -5.59
CA ASP A 94 7.57 -7.76 -6.19
C ASP A 94 8.58 -8.59 -5.37
N TRP A 95 8.56 -9.89 -5.63
CA TRP A 95 9.57 -10.82 -5.11
C TRP A 95 10.88 -10.57 -5.84
N GLN A 96 11.96 -10.43 -5.09
CA GLN A 96 13.30 -10.22 -5.60
C GLN A 96 14.32 -10.97 -4.75
N PRO A 97 15.54 -11.23 -5.24
CA PRO A 97 16.61 -11.83 -4.43
C PRO A 97 16.84 -11.06 -3.14
N GLU A 98 17.15 -11.77 -2.06
CA GLU A 98 17.35 -11.15 -0.75
C GLU A 98 18.42 -10.04 -0.77
N GLU A 99 19.47 -10.19 -1.59
CA GLU A 99 20.53 -9.18 -1.71
C GLU A 99 20.08 -7.88 -2.39
N GLU A 100 18.98 -7.92 -3.15
CA GLU A 100 18.44 -6.77 -3.89
C GLU A 100 17.38 -6.00 -3.09
N VAL A 101 16.80 -6.63 -2.04
CA VAL A 101 15.84 -5.95 -1.17
C VAL A 101 16.54 -4.90 -0.32
N SER A 102 16.17 -3.63 -0.51
CA SER A 102 16.65 -2.54 0.34
C SER A 102 15.56 -1.50 0.60
N LEU A 103 15.65 -0.86 1.76
CA LEU A 103 14.86 0.32 2.12
C LEU A 103 15.80 1.40 2.64
N THR A 104 15.64 2.60 2.12
CA THR A 104 16.41 3.76 2.58
C THR A 104 15.63 4.49 3.68
N ILE A 105 16.26 4.68 4.82
CA ILE A 105 15.70 5.47 5.92
C ILE A 105 15.92 6.95 5.62
N THR A 106 14.85 7.69 5.37
CA THR A 106 14.89 9.13 5.11
C THR A 106 13.81 9.85 5.90
N GLY A 107 14.14 10.97 6.53
CA GLY A 107 13.20 11.76 7.33
C GLY A 107 13.84 12.31 8.60
N LEU A 108 13.26 13.38 9.14
CA LEU A 108 13.71 14.03 10.38
C LEU A 108 12.91 13.59 11.61
N ASP A 109 11.85 12.81 11.40
CA ASP A 109 10.95 12.28 12.42
C ASP A 109 10.43 10.91 11.97
N LEU A 110 9.93 10.13 12.92
CA LEU A 110 9.52 8.75 12.67
C LEU A 110 8.29 8.63 11.74
N GLU A 111 7.42 9.63 11.70
CA GLU A 111 6.26 9.66 10.79
C GLU A 111 6.70 9.83 9.35
N ARG A 112 7.63 10.74 9.07
CA ARG A 112 8.23 10.92 7.74
C ARG A 112 8.96 9.66 7.28
N ILE A 113 9.69 8.99 8.18
CA ILE A 113 10.37 7.73 7.86
C ILE A 113 9.36 6.66 7.47
N TYR A 114 8.30 6.49 8.27
CA TYR A 114 7.22 5.56 7.96
C TYR A 114 6.56 5.88 6.61
N HIS A 115 6.21 7.13 6.35
CA HIS A 115 5.64 7.54 5.07
C HIS A 115 6.59 7.26 3.89
N ASN A 116 7.89 7.48 4.06
CA ASN A 116 8.88 7.19 3.04
C ASN A 116 9.06 5.68 2.79
N PHE A 117 8.83 4.81 3.77
CA PHE A 117 8.73 3.37 3.52
C PHE A 117 7.51 3.03 2.70
N VAL A 118 6.35 3.63 2.99
CA VAL A 118 5.13 3.44 2.19
C VAL A 118 5.36 3.84 0.73
N TYR A 119 5.97 5.01 0.47
CA TYR A 119 6.30 5.43 -0.89
C TYR A 119 7.28 4.47 -1.59
N GLN A 120 8.36 4.06 -0.91
CA GLN A 120 9.34 3.14 -1.50
C GLN A 120 8.72 1.78 -1.87
N ILE A 121 7.85 1.24 -1.01
CA ILE A 121 7.19 -0.06 -1.22
C ILE A 121 6.05 0.05 -2.25
N ALA A 122 5.35 1.18 -2.30
CA ALA A 122 4.34 1.44 -3.31
C ALA A 122 4.93 1.62 -4.71
N GLY A 123 6.18 2.08 -4.80
CA GLY A 123 6.87 2.36 -6.05
C GLY A 123 6.07 3.32 -6.93
N ASN A 124 5.87 2.97 -8.19
CA ASN A 124 5.17 3.81 -9.17
C ASN A 124 3.66 3.94 -8.91
N LYS A 125 3.10 3.26 -7.91
CA LYS A 125 1.68 3.38 -7.54
C LYS A 125 1.39 4.67 -6.77
N LEU A 126 2.40 5.30 -6.17
CA LEU A 126 2.26 6.55 -5.44
C LEU A 126 3.31 7.56 -5.91
N THR A 127 2.86 8.75 -6.29
CA THR A 127 3.75 9.88 -6.57
C THR A 127 4.00 10.65 -5.28
N LYS A 128 5.29 10.89 -4.98
CA LYS A 128 5.69 11.73 -3.85
C LYS A 128 5.86 13.17 -4.31
N GLU A 129 4.97 14.04 -3.89
CA GLU A 129 5.07 15.47 -4.13
C GLU A 129 5.48 16.25 -2.87
N PRO A 130 6.31 17.30 -3.02
CA PRO A 130 6.69 18.15 -1.91
C PRO A 130 5.46 18.86 -1.33
N GLY A 131 5.25 18.70 -0.02
CA GLY A 131 4.14 19.35 0.70
C GLY A 131 2.79 18.63 0.63
N ARG A 132 2.67 17.56 -0.18
CA ARG A 132 1.48 16.70 -0.19
C ARG A 132 1.52 15.70 0.98
N GLU A 133 0.40 15.54 1.67
CA GLU A 133 0.23 14.53 2.71
C GLU A 133 0.05 13.14 2.08
N LEU A 134 0.67 12.11 2.67
CA LEU A 134 0.58 10.74 2.17
C LEU A 134 -0.87 10.26 2.05
N ALA A 135 -1.72 10.56 3.03
CA ALA A 135 -3.14 10.18 3.01
C ALA A 135 -3.86 10.70 1.76
N LYS A 136 -3.60 11.94 1.35
CA LYS A 136 -4.18 12.54 0.14
C LYS A 136 -3.67 11.86 -1.14
N ALA A 137 -2.37 11.56 -1.21
CA ALA A 137 -1.80 10.84 -2.34
C ALA A 137 -2.42 9.44 -2.50
N ILE A 138 -2.67 8.75 -1.37
CA ILE A 138 -3.35 7.45 -1.36
C ILE A 138 -4.80 7.58 -1.81
N GLU A 139 -5.54 8.56 -1.30
CA GLU A 139 -6.94 8.80 -1.67
C GLU A 139 -7.09 9.08 -3.17
N GLN A 140 -6.23 9.94 -3.73
CA GLN A 140 -6.21 10.23 -5.18
C GLN A 140 -5.92 8.98 -6.00
N ASN A 141 -4.93 8.17 -5.61
CA ASN A 141 -4.62 6.93 -6.30
C ASN A 141 -5.80 5.93 -6.24
N GLN A 142 -6.49 5.83 -5.09
CA GLN A 142 -7.68 5.00 -4.95
C GLN A 142 -8.82 5.46 -5.87
N GLU A 143 -9.04 6.76 -5.99
CA GLU A 143 -10.07 7.30 -6.90
C GLU A 143 -9.71 7.07 -8.37
N ALA A 144 -8.44 7.27 -8.73
CA ALA A 144 -7.93 6.96 -10.07
C ALA A 144 -8.14 5.47 -10.41
N GLU A 145 -7.86 4.56 -9.48
CA GLU A 145 -8.09 3.12 -9.64
C GLU A 145 -9.57 2.76 -9.78
N LYS A 146 -10.48 3.40 -9.03
CA LYS A 146 -11.93 3.19 -9.23
C LYS A 146 -12.37 3.57 -10.63
N ILE A 147 -11.89 4.70 -11.14
CA ILE A 147 -12.20 5.17 -12.50
C ILE A 147 -11.61 4.19 -13.54
N ARG A 148 -10.35 3.77 -13.40
CA ARG A 148 -9.70 2.77 -14.28
C ARG A 148 -10.48 1.45 -14.31
N ASN A 149 -10.89 0.95 -13.14
CA ASN A 149 -11.70 -0.27 -13.04
C ASN A 149 -13.08 -0.12 -13.69
N ARG A 150 -13.72 1.05 -13.54
CA ARG A 150 -14.99 1.35 -14.21
C ARG A 150 -14.82 1.36 -15.74
N ILE A 151 -13.76 1.99 -16.24
CA ILE A 151 -13.41 2.00 -17.66
C ILE A 151 -13.21 0.57 -18.17
N ALA A 152 -12.40 -0.25 -17.49
CA ALA A 152 -12.14 -1.63 -17.91
C ALA A 152 -13.41 -2.49 -18.01
N ARG A 153 -14.33 -2.33 -17.03
CA ARG A 153 -15.64 -3.03 -17.05
C ARG A 153 -16.52 -2.57 -18.21
N LEU A 154 -16.55 -1.26 -18.49
CA LEU A 154 -17.32 -0.71 -19.61
C LEU A 154 -16.72 -1.12 -20.96
N GLU A 155 -15.40 -1.14 -21.09
CA GLU A 155 -14.69 -1.61 -22.28
C GLU A 155 -14.99 -3.09 -22.54
N ASP A 156 -14.99 -3.93 -21.50
CA ASP A 156 -15.37 -5.34 -21.62
C ASP A 156 -16.83 -5.52 -22.02
N LYS A 157 -17.73 -4.72 -21.43
CA LYS A 157 -19.15 -4.70 -21.82
C LYS A 157 -19.35 -4.27 -23.27
N MET A 158 -18.66 -3.23 -23.71
CA MET A 158 -18.73 -2.72 -25.08
C MET A 158 -18.25 -3.76 -26.09
N ARG A 159 -17.16 -4.49 -25.80
CA ARG A 159 -16.67 -5.57 -26.68
C ARG A 159 -17.66 -6.72 -26.86
N LYS A 160 -18.49 -6.99 -25.85
CA LYS A 160 -19.48 -8.07 -25.85
C LYS A 160 -20.85 -7.65 -26.42
N GLU A 161 -21.09 -6.35 -26.56
CA GLU A 161 -22.36 -5.81 -27.01
C GLU A 161 -22.50 -5.87 -28.53
N VAL A 162 -23.67 -6.23 -29.04
CA VAL A 162 -23.97 -6.34 -30.48
C VAL A 162 -24.73 -5.10 -30.97
N GLN A 163 -25.52 -4.46 -30.11
CA GLN A 163 -26.31 -3.29 -30.48
C GLN A 163 -25.46 -2.03 -30.63
N PHE A 164 -25.35 -1.51 -31.86
CA PHE A 164 -24.54 -0.32 -32.18
C PHE A 164 -24.90 0.91 -31.33
N ASN A 165 -26.19 1.17 -31.09
CA ASN A 165 -26.64 2.30 -30.29
C ASN A 165 -26.13 2.22 -28.84
N LEU A 166 -26.07 1.02 -28.27
CA LEU A 166 -25.57 0.79 -26.92
C LEU A 166 -24.04 0.84 -26.87
N GLN A 167 -23.35 0.36 -27.90
CA GLN A 167 -21.90 0.57 -28.05
C GLN A 167 -21.54 2.05 -28.09
N LEU A 168 -22.31 2.88 -28.81
CA LEU A 168 -22.07 4.32 -28.89
C LEU A 168 -22.23 5.00 -27.52
N GLN A 169 -23.25 4.63 -26.75
CA GLN A 169 -23.44 5.12 -25.38
C GLN A 169 -22.29 4.71 -24.45
N LEU A 170 -21.87 3.44 -24.49
CA LEU A 170 -20.74 2.95 -23.69
C LEU A 170 -19.44 3.66 -24.05
N SER A 171 -19.20 3.91 -25.34
CA SER A 171 -18.03 4.66 -25.82
C SER A 171 -18.01 6.10 -25.31
N ALA A 172 -19.16 6.78 -25.28
CA ALA A 172 -19.27 8.12 -24.73
C ALA A 172 -18.98 8.15 -23.21
N GLU A 173 -19.49 7.18 -22.44
CA GLU A 173 -19.22 7.04 -21.00
C GLU A 173 -17.74 6.77 -20.74
N ILE A 174 -17.12 5.86 -21.50
CA ILE A 174 -15.67 5.56 -21.40
C ILE A 174 -14.84 6.83 -21.68
N LYS A 175 -15.21 7.61 -22.71
CA LYS A 175 -14.50 8.85 -23.04
C LYS A 175 -14.61 9.90 -21.93
N ALA A 176 -15.78 10.05 -21.33
CA ALA A 176 -15.99 10.96 -20.21
C ALA A 176 -15.13 10.56 -19.00
N LEU A 177 -15.11 9.26 -18.65
CA LEU A 177 -14.30 8.74 -17.55
C LEU A 177 -12.79 8.87 -17.81
N LYS A 178 -12.33 8.63 -19.04
CA LYS A 178 -10.92 8.86 -19.43
C LYS A 178 -10.53 10.33 -19.26
N LYS A 179 -11.42 11.26 -19.61
CA LYS A 179 -11.19 12.69 -19.38
C LYS A 179 -11.13 13.03 -17.89
N GLN A 180 -12.04 12.50 -17.08
CA GLN A 180 -12.02 12.69 -15.63
C GLN A 180 -10.72 12.17 -15.00
N LEU A 181 -10.19 11.05 -15.49
CA LEU A 181 -8.91 10.49 -15.03
C LEU A 181 -7.73 11.42 -15.34
N LEU A 182 -7.70 12.00 -16.54
CA LEU A 182 -6.72 13.02 -16.94
C LEU A 182 -6.85 14.27 -16.06
N ASP A 183 -8.07 14.81 -15.91
CA ASP A 183 -8.34 15.99 -15.08
C ASP A 183 -8.02 15.76 -13.58
N THR A 184 -8.01 14.51 -13.11
CA THR A 184 -7.62 14.15 -11.73
C THR A 184 -6.10 14.03 -11.58
N THR A 185 -5.40 13.76 -12.69
CA THR A 185 -3.93 13.74 -12.76
C THR A 185 -3.35 15.14 -13.02
N ASP A 186 -4.12 16.00 -13.70
CA ASP A 186 -3.77 17.38 -14.07
C ASP A 186 -4.32 18.45 -13.11
N LYS A 187 -5.12 18.06 -12.09
CA LYS A 187 -5.53 18.97 -10.99
C LYS A 187 -4.39 19.14 -9.99
N GLU A 188 -3.29 19.67 -10.48
CA GLU A 188 -2.14 20.18 -9.73
C GLU A 188 -1.73 21.54 -10.27
#